data_AF-A0A7S3I342-F1
#
_entry.id   AF-A0A7S3I342-F1
#
_cell.length_a   1.000
_cell.length_b   1.000
_cell.length_c   1.000
_cell.angle_alpha   90.00
_cell.angle_beta   90.00
_cell.angle_gamma   90.00
#
_symmetry.space_group_name_H-M   'P 1'
#
loop_
_entity.id
_entity.type
_entity.pdbx_description
1 polymer ?
#
loop_
_entity_poly.entity_id
_entity_poly.type
_entity_poly.pdbx_seq_one_letter_code
_entity_poly.pdbx_strand_id
1 'polypeptide(L)'
;MEIFKGFGGLEHIKNFVDATAEKSIGNIGFSQNVCTKMPLDFEHRTGVTLNVGCQKTTVITDVLSSGIMLDMALPLGTTDAIHTCYVDTDDPKQMATFEMAQFRKKNFETKFKNKCLGLEACEIEFKFEEFARVRPEKQMLNMMVFAQVGCGQSKEMIESKNVWGLAAACIGLLISFTFSLTIQYLYRTDKIDEKLADLALVTIDDYATQTRLPKGLYQEYLDNRRGELTDDHIPINEFTAAMGAAIKQQ
;
A
#
# COMPACT_ATOMS: atom_id res chain seq x y z
N MET A 1 7.68 16.92 15.71
CA MET A 1 7.12 16.03 14.66
C MET A 1 7.58 14.63 14.97
N GLU A 2 6.80 13.90 15.76
CA GLU A 2 7.13 12.52 16.14
C GLU A 2 6.84 11.61 14.95
N ILE A 3 7.89 10.96 14.46
CA ILE A 3 7.79 9.98 13.38
C ILE A 3 7.47 8.64 14.05
N PHE A 4 6.22 8.21 13.92
CA PHE A 4 5.74 6.95 14.49
C PHE A 4 6.54 5.77 13.92
N LYS A 5 7.11 4.96 14.82
CA LYS A 5 7.91 3.78 14.48
C LYS A 5 6.97 2.60 14.21
N GLY A 6 7.04 2.03 13.02
CA GLY A 6 6.20 0.92 12.58
C GLY A 6 6.58 -0.45 13.13
N PHE A 7 5.79 -1.43 12.71
CA PHE A 7 5.57 -2.78 13.23
C PHE A 7 6.80 -3.63 13.60
N GLY A 8 6.60 -4.50 14.60
CA GLY A 8 7.46 -5.66 14.92
C GLY A 8 7.31 -6.87 13.98
N GLY A 9 6.28 -6.92 13.12
CA GLY A 9 6.06 -8.03 12.18
C GLY A 9 7.12 -8.18 11.08
N LEU A 10 7.94 -7.14 10.89
CA LEU A 10 9.07 -7.11 9.96
C LEU A 10 10.42 -7.25 10.69
N GLU A 11 10.43 -7.40 12.03
CA GLU A 11 11.68 -7.57 12.79
C GLU A 11 12.46 -8.84 12.41
N HIS A 12 11.79 -9.85 11.85
CA HIS A 12 12.44 -11.07 11.38
C HIS A 12 13.14 -10.89 10.03
N ILE A 13 12.88 -9.77 9.33
CA ILE A 13 13.39 -9.46 7.99
C ILE A 13 14.35 -8.24 8.05
N LYS A 14 14.92 -7.97 9.24
CA LYS A 14 15.75 -6.81 9.62
C LYS A 14 16.79 -6.31 8.61
N ASN A 15 17.26 -7.16 7.69
CA ASN A 15 18.29 -6.79 6.71
C ASN A 15 17.75 -6.30 5.35
N PHE A 16 16.44 -6.44 5.07
CA PHE A 16 15.84 -6.03 3.78
C PHE A 16 14.74 -4.98 3.93
N VAL A 17 14.34 -4.65 5.14
CA VAL A 17 13.30 -3.66 5.41
C VAL A 17 13.98 -2.33 5.67
N ASP A 18 14.13 -1.56 4.59
CA ASP A 18 14.66 -0.21 4.62
C ASP A 18 13.93 0.66 5.66
N ALA A 19 14.63 1.64 6.23
CA ALA A 19 14.10 2.57 7.24
C ALA A 19 12.80 3.30 6.80
N THR A 20 12.52 3.32 5.50
CA THR A 20 11.33 3.85 4.85
C THR A 20 10.09 2.95 5.01
N ALA A 21 10.25 1.63 5.05
CA ALA A 21 9.14 0.69 5.23
C ALA A 21 8.67 0.61 6.70
N GLU A 22 9.60 0.74 7.65
CA GLU A 22 9.28 0.91 9.07
C GLU A 22 8.52 2.22 9.32
N LYS A 23 8.67 3.22 8.45
CA LYS A 23 8.08 4.57 8.56
C LYS A 23 7.07 4.87 7.46
N SER A 24 6.31 3.87 7.01
CA SER A 24 5.29 4.07 5.98
C SER A 24 3.92 4.46 6.58
N ILE A 25 3.16 5.30 5.87
CA ILE A 25 1.77 5.66 6.21
C ILE A 25 0.88 4.41 6.27
N GLY A 26 1.19 3.39 5.46
CA GLY A 26 0.52 2.09 5.49
C GLY A 26 0.73 1.30 6.79
N ASN A 27 1.64 1.76 7.66
CA ASN A 27 1.95 1.14 8.94
C ASN A 27 1.44 1.93 10.16
N ILE A 28 0.70 3.02 9.93
CA ILE A 28 0.00 3.72 11.01
C ILE A 28 -1.15 2.78 11.42
N GLY A 29 -1.07 2.17 12.61
CA GLY A 29 -1.76 0.91 12.97
C GLY A 29 -3.25 0.84 12.63
N PHE A 30 -3.77 -0.36 12.39
CA PHE A 30 -5.17 -0.55 12.00
C PHE A 30 -6.02 -0.89 13.23
N SER A 31 -7.30 -0.52 13.19
CA SER A 31 -8.26 -1.10 14.14
C SER A 31 -8.27 -2.60 13.95
N GLN A 32 -8.01 -3.34 15.02
CA GLN A 32 -7.89 -4.79 14.98
C GLN A 32 -8.52 -5.40 16.24
N ASN A 33 -8.88 -6.67 16.15
CA ASN A 33 -9.38 -7.41 17.29
C ASN A 33 -8.25 -8.26 17.85
N VAL A 34 -7.99 -8.12 19.15
CA VAL A 34 -7.00 -8.93 19.86
C VAL A 34 -7.74 -9.96 20.67
N CYS A 35 -7.31 -11.22 20.55
CA CYS A 35 -7.77 -12.26 21.44
C CYS A 35 -6.71 -12.55 22.49
N THR A 36 -7.15 -12.56 23.75
CA THR A 36 -6.38 -13.11 24.86
C THR A 36 -7.08 -14.36 25.40
N LYS A 37 -6.28 -15.35 25.78
CA LYS A 37 -6.74 -16.59 26.41
C LYS A 37 -5.86 -16.86 27.61
N MET A 38 -6.46 -17.37 28.67
CA MET A 38 -5.73 -17.82 29.84
C MET A 38 -6.29 -19.16 30.30
N PRO A 39 -5.44 -20.19 30.47
CA PRO A 39 -5.89 -21.44 31.06
C PRO A 39 -6.38 -21.20 32.48
N LEU A 40 -7.55 -21.77 32.77
CA LEU A 40 -8.11 -21.96 34.10
C LEU A 40 -7.55 -23.27 34.63
N ASP A 41 -6.22 -23.33 34.73
CA ASP A 41 -5.52 -24.49 35.27
C ASP A 41 -4.95 -24.13 36.64
N PHE A 42 -4.76 -25.17 37.46
CA PHE A 42 -4.02 -25.24 38.71
C PHE A 42 -4.81 -25.25 40.03
N GLU A 43 -4.63 -26.38 40.72
CA GLU A 43 -4.76 -26.52 42.16
C GLU A 43 -4.11 -25.31 42.88
N HIS A 44 -4.90 -24.67 43.73
CA HIS A 44 -4.53 -23.57 44.64
C HIS A 44 -4.48 -22.14 44.09
N ARG A 45 -4.80 -21.87 42.82
CA ARG A 45 -5.01 -20.47 42.38
C ARG A 45 -6.42 -20.00 42.71
N THR A 46 -6.57 -18.73 43.09
CA THR A 46 -7.87 -18.09 43.37
C THR A 46 -8.31 -17.15 42.26
N GLY A 47 -7.50 -17.01 41.22
CA GLY A 47 -7.75 -16.12 40.10
C GLY A 47 -6.84 -16.36 38.91
N VAL A 48 -7.06 -15.56 37.87
CA VAL A 48 -6.32 -15.53 36.62
C VAL A 48 -5.93 -14.11 36.26
N THR A 49 -4.75 -13.95 35.69
CA THR A 49 -4.27 -12.68 35.16
C THR A 49 -4.40 -12.70 33.64
N LEU A 50 -5.16 -11.76 33.10
CA LEU A 50 -5.28 -11.56 31.66
C LEU A 50 -4.42 -10.39 31.24
N ASN A 51 -3.58 -10.65 30.25
CA ASN A 51 -2.77 -9.65 29.57
C ASN A 51 -3.41 -9.34 28.22
N VAL A 52 -3.78 -8.08 28.03
CA VAL A 52 -4.32 -7.57 26.76
C VAL A 52 -3.43 -6.44 26.30
N GLY A 53 -2.95 -6.54 25.06
CA GLY A 53 -2.16 -5.51 24.42
C GLY A 53 -2.73 -5.19 23.05
N CYS A 54 -3.10 -3.94 22.85
CA CYS A 54 -3.30 -3.35 21.54
C CYS A 54 -1.95 -2.89 20.96
N GLN A 55 -1.93 -2.55 19.67
CA GLN A 55 -0.76 -1.92 19.09
C GLN A 55 -0.56 -0.52 19.69
N LYS A 56 0.69 -0.03 19.77
CA LYS A 56 1.03 1.28 20.37
C LYS A 56 0.22 2.48 19.83
N THR A 57 -0.34 2.38 18.63
CA THR A 57 -1.15 3.45 18.01
C THR A 57 -2.65 3.25 18.19
N THR A 58 -3.06 2.26 18.99
CA THR A 58 -4.46 1.88 19.21
C THR A 58 -4.68 1.65 20.69
N VAL A 59 -5.88 1.97 21.15
CA VAL A 59 -6.29 1.73 22.53
C VAL A 59 -7.40 0.70 22.56
N ILE A 60 -7.55 0.04 23.70
CA ILE A 60 -8.67 -0.85 23.99
C ILE A 60 -9.97 -0.03 23.94
N THR A 61 -10.86 -0.35 23.01
CA THR A 61 -12.14 0.38 22.83
C THR A 61 -13.36 -0.38 23.31
N ASP A 62 -13.35 -1.71 23.25
CA ASP A 62 -14.47 -2.51 23.77
C ASP A 62 -14.08 -3.97 23.98
N VAL A 63 -14.92 -4.71 24.71
CA VAL A 63 -14.90 -6.18 24.76
C VAL A 63 -15.96 -6.68 23.78
N LEU A 64 -15.52 -7.35 22.72
CA LEU A 64 -16.38 -7.84 21.65
C LEU A 64 -17.02 -9.19 22.00
N SER A 65 -16.24 -10.08 22.59
CA SER A 65 -16.71 -11.38 23.05
C SER A 65 -15.88 -11.82 24.26
N SER A 66 -16.48 -12.52 25.20
CA SER A 66 -15.79 -13.07 26.36
C SER A 66 -16.52 -14.30 26.87
N GLY A 67 -15.78 -15.22 27.47
CA GLY A 67 -16.37 -16.49 27.90
C GLY A 67 -15.39 -17.45 28.54
N ILE A 68 -15.93 -18.63 28.86
CA ILE A 68 -15.17 -19.81 29.27
C ILE A 68 -15.43 -20.88 28.22
N MET A 69 -14.38 -21.56 27.79
CA MET A 69 -14.44 -22.64 26.79
C MET A 69 -13.64 -23.84 27.24
N LEU A 70 -14.05 -25.03 26.79
CA LEU A 70 -13.31 -26.27 26.92
C LEU A 70 -12.68 -26.61 25.57
N ASP A 71 -11.42 -27.05 25.58
CA ASP A 71 -10.69 -27.41 24.37
C ASP A 71 -11.27 -28.66 23.67
N MET A 72 -11.61 -28.53 22.37
CA MET A 72 -12.01 -29.62 21.47
C MET A 72 -11.02 -30.78 21.40
N ALA A 73 -9.74 -30.56 21.72
CA ALA A 73 -8.75 -31.63 21.79
C ALA A 73 -9.05 -32.67 22.90
N LEU A 74 -10.07 -32.42 23.74
CA LEU A 74 -10.43 -33.26 24.89
C LEU A 74 -11.87 -33.80 24.82
N PRO A 75 -12.16 -34.91 25.52
CA PRO A 75 -13.52 -35.42 25.62
C PRO A 75 -14.45 -34.35 26.19
N LEU A 76 -15.59 -34.12 25.51
CA LEU A 76 -16.61 -33.10 25.82
C LEU A 76 -16.28 -31.66 25.38
N GLY A 77 -15.16 -31.43 24.68
CA GLY A 77 -14.84 -30.11 24.13
C GLY A 77 -15.86 -29.63 23.09
N THR A 78 -16.27 -28.37 23.19
CA THR A 78 -17.34 -27.79 22.37
C THR A 78 -16.82 -26.86 21.26
N THR A 79 -15.60 -26.34 21.41
CA THR A 79 -14.97 -25.40 20.46
C THR A 79 -13.45 -25.58 20.40
N ASP A 80 -12.84 -25.26 19.26
CA ASP A 80 -11.38 -25.19 19.13
C ASP A 80 -10.88 -23.99 19.93
N ALA A 81 -10.65 -24.28 21.21
CA ALA A 81 -10.31 -23.29 22.21
C ALA A 81 -8.87 -22.80 22.04
N ILE A 82 -8.03 -23.47 21.25
CA ILE A 82 -6.67 -23.03 20.91
C ILE A 82 -6.74 -21.94 19.85
N HIS A 83 -7.62 -22.06 18.85
CA HIS A 83 -7.62 -21.18 17.69
C HIS A 83 -8.73 -20.12 17.66
N THR A 84 -9.83 -20.31 18.39
CA THR A 84 -11.02 -19.43 18.27
C THR A 84 -11.28 -18.64 19.54
N CYS A 85 -11.61 -17.35 19.39
CA CYS A 85 -12.06 -16.46 20.48
C CYS A 85 -13.37 -15.76 20.15
N TYR A 86 -13.84 -16.01 18.94
CA TYR A 86 -15.10 -15.53 18.46
C TYR A 86 -16.14 -16.57 18.83
N VAL A 87 -16.83 -16.33 19.95
CA VAL A 87 -18.04 -17.04 20.32
C VAL A 87 -19.18 -16.08 20.03
N ASP A 88 -20.13 -16.54 19.22
CA ASP A 88 -21.36 -15.80 18.94
C ASP A 88 -22.22 -15.86 20.19
N THR A 89 -22.17 -14.79 20.98
CA THR A 89 -22.94 -14.72 22.22
C THR A 89 -24.44 -14.51 22.00
N ASP A 90 -24.85 -14.26 20.76
CA ASP A 90 -26.26 -14.14 20.38
C ASP A 90 -26.85 -15.50 19.97
N ASP A 91 -26.02 -16.51 19.68
CA ASP A 91 -26.45 -17.88 19.45
C ASP A 91 -26.85 -18.57 20.78
N PRO A 92 -28.14 -18.87 20.99
CA PRO A 92 -28.60 -19.50 22.23
C PRO A 92 -27.99 -20.90 22.45
N LYS A 93 -27.54 -21.59 21.39
CA LYS A 93 -26.89 -22.90 21.53
C LYS A 93 -25.50 -22.78 22.17
N GLN A 94 -24.74 -21.76 21.78
CA GLN A 94 -23.41 -21.49 22.34
C GLN A 94 -23.53 -21.04 23.79
N MET A 95 -24.52 -20.19 24.09
CA MET A 95 -24.80 -19.72 25.45
C MET A 95 -25.35 -20.82 26.38
N ALA A 96 -25.96 -21.88 25.83
CA ALA A 96 -26.48 -23.02 26.57
C ALA A 96 -25.41 -24.07 26.92
N THR A 97 -24.17 -23.93 26.43
CA THR A 97 -23.06 -24.82 26.83
C THR A 97 -22.81 -24.72 28.32
N PHE A 98 -22.34 -25.81 28.92
CA PHE A 98 -22.10 -25.85 30.37
C PHE A 98 -21.11 -24.75 30.77
N GLU A 99 -20.03 -24.59 30.03
CA GLU A 99 -18.95 -23.63 30.28
C GLU A 99 -19.46 -22.19 30.28
N MET A 100 -20.18 -21.80 29.22
CA MET A 100 -20.74 -20.45 29.09
C MET A 100 -21.82 -20.15 30.13
N ALA A 101 -22.62 -21.15 30.53
CA ALA A 101 -23.63 -20.99 31.58
C ALA A 101 -23.00 -20.68 32.97
N GLN A 102 -21.74 -21.05 33.17
CA GLN A 102 -20.99 -20.76 34.38
C GLN A 102 -20.31 -19.40 34.36
N PHE A 103 -20.18 -18.78 33.18
CA PHE A 103 -19.49 -17.50 33.02
C PHE A 103 -20.40 -16.31 33.40
N ARG A 104 -19.93 -15.46 34.32
CA ARG A 104 -20.58 -14.22 34.74
C ARG A 104 -20.15 -13.06 33.84
N LYS A 105 -20.57 -13.11 32.57
CA LYS A 105 -20.21 -12.12 31.51
C LYS A 105 -20.26 -10.68 31.98
N LYS A 106 -21.39 -10.25 32.58
CA LYS A 106 -21.57 -8.86 33.04
C LYS A 106 -20.51 -8.40 34.05
N ASN A 107 -20.16 -9.24 35.02
CA ASN A 107 -19.17 -8.89 36.05
C ASN A 107 -17.77 -8.79 35.44
N PHE A 108 -17.43 -9.76 34.59
CA PHE A 108 -16.16 -9.80 33.88
C PHE A 108 -15.98 -8.56 33.00
N GLU A 109 -16.94 -8.28 32.12
CA GLU A 109 -16.88 -7.16 31.19
C GLU A 109 -16.89 -5.81 31.91
N THR A 110 -17.67 -5.66 32.98
CA THR A 110 -17.68 -4.41 33.76
C THR A 110 -16.32 -4.15 34.40
N LYS A 111 -15.72 -5.16 35.04
CA LYS A 111 -14.40 -5.03 35.65
C LYS A 111 -13.32 -4.75 34.60
N PHE A 112 -13.39 -5.44 33.46
CA PHE A 112 -12.48 -5.23 32.34
C PHE A 112 -12.58 -3.80 31.81
N LYS A 113 -13.79 -3.36 31.45
CA LYS A 113 -14.06 -2.02 30.91
C LYS A 113 -13.57 -0.94 31.87
N ASN A 114 -13.83 -1.07 33.16
CA ASN A 114 -13.43 -0.07 34.15
C ASN A 114 -11.90 0.07 34.31
N LYS A 115 -11.12 -0.97 34.04
CA LYS A 115 -9.66 -0.95 34.22
C LYS A 115 -8.87 -0.77 32.93
N CYS A 116 -9.39 -1.26 31.81
CA CYS A 116 -8.60 -1.41 30.58
C CYS A 116 -9.05 -0.50 29.44
N LEU A 117 -10.25 0.09 29.46
CA LEU A 117 -10.70 1.00 28.40
C LEU A 117 -9.75 2.19 28.25
N GLY A 118 -9.41 2.51 27.00
CA GLY A 118 -8.56 3.64 26.67
C GLY A 118 -7.06 3.41 26.90
N LEU A 119 -6.65 2.22 27.38
CA LEU A 119 -5.24 1.87 27.53
C LEU A 119 -4.72 1.12 26.30
N GLU A 120 -3.44 1.31 25.96
CA GLU A 120 -2.75 0.54 24.92
C GLU A 120 -2.51 -0.91 25.36
N ALA A 121 -2.15 -1.11 26.63
CA ALA A 121 -1.98 -2.42 27.24
C ALA A 121 -2.56 -2.40 28.65
N CYS A 122 -3.13 -3.53 29.06
CA CYS A 122 -3.74 -3.72 30.35
C CYS A 122 -3.43 -5.11 30.88
N GLU A 123 -2.95 -5.16 32.12
CA GLU A 123 -2.85 -6.38 32.91
C GLU A 123 -3.93 -6.34 33.98
N ILE A 124 -4.80 -7.35 33.99
CA ILE A 124 -5.93 -7.40 34.91
C ILE A 124 -6.06 -8.77 35.55
N GLU A 125 -6.03 -8.77 36.88
CA GLU A 125 -6.30 -9.95 37.68
C GLU A 125 -7.81 -10.08 37.95
N PHE A 126 -8.35 -11.27 37.69
CA PHE A 126 -9.72 -11.68 37.97
C PHE A 126 -9.73 -12.80 39.00
N LYS A 127 -10.47 -12.62 40.09
CA LYS A 127 -10.73 -13.72 41.03
C LYS A 127 -11.78 -14.64 40.43
N PHE A 128 -11.66 -15.96 40.62
CA PHE A 128 -12.60 -16.92 40.04
C PHE A 128 -14.06 -16.61 40.39
N GLU A 129 -14.33 -16.21 41.62
CA GLU A 129 -15.68 -15.86 42.10
C GLU A 129 -16.33 -14.69 41.36
N GLU A 130 -15.52 -13.82 40.76
CA GLU A 130 -16.01 -12.64 40.05
C GLU A 130 -16.60 -13.01 38.68
N PHE A 131 -16.00 -14.00 37.99
CA PHE A 131 -16.34 -14.34 36.61
C PHE A 131 -16.84 -15.77 36.41
N ALA A 132 -16.66 -16.69 37.36
CA ALA A 132 -17.10 -18.08 37.27
C ALA A 132 -18.06 -18.44 38.41
N ARG A 133 -19.13 -19.17 38.09
CA ARG A 133 -20.07 -19.76 39.07
C ARG A 133 -19.57 -21.11 39.61
N VAL A 134 -18.65 -21.76 38.89
CA VAL A 134 -18.05 -23.03 39.29
C VAL A 134 -17.02 -22.78 40.38
N ARG A 135 -17.13 -23.55 41.47
CA ARG A 135 -16.10 -23.57 42.52
C ARG A 135 -14.79 -24.12 41.96
N PRO A 136 -13.62 -23.62 42.39
CA PRO A 136 -12.32 -24.12 41.91
C PRO A 136 -12.21 -25.66 41.92
N GLU A 137 -12.74 -26.31 42.95
CA GLU A 137 -12.75 -27.78 43.13
C GLU A 137 -13.52 -28.56 42.05
N LYS A 138 -14.45 -27.91 41.34
CA LYS A 138 -15.28 -28.50 40.28
C LYS A 138 -14.86 -28.03 38.89
N GLN A 139 -13.76 -27.27 38.79
CA GLN A 139 -13.24 -26.87 37.50
C GLN A 139 -12.68 -28.11 36.79
N MET A 140 -13.18 -28.38 35.58
CA MET A 140 -12.64 -29.43 34.75
C MET A 140 -11.24 -29.02 34.30
N LEU A 141 -10.30 -29.97 34.30
CA LEU A 141 -8.97 -29.77 33.73
C LEU A 141 -9.13 -29.26 32.28
N ASN A 142 -8.39 -28.20 31.92
CA ASN A 142 -8.34 -27.61 30.58
C ASN A 142 -9.50 -26.69 30.16
N MET A 143 -10.16 -26.04 31.11
CA MET A 143 -10.98 -24.87 30.78
C MET A 143 -10.08 -23.65 30.53
N MET A 144 -10.50 -22.75 29.66
CA MET A 144 -9.82 -21.48 29.41
C MET A 144 -10.82 -20.34 29.48
N VAL A 145 -10.40 -19.22 30.08
CA VAL A 145 -11.11 -17.94 29.93
C VAL A 145 -10.54 -17.22 28.72
N PHE A 146 -11.42 -16.62 27.93
CA PHE A 146 -11.01 -15.81 26.79
C PHE A 146 -11.70 -14.45 26.81
N ALA A 147 -11.02 -13.48 26.21
CA ALA A 147 -11.59 -12.18 25.89
C ALA A 147 -11.10 -11.75 24.51
N GLN A 148 -12.04 -11.44 23.63
CA GLN A 148 -11.80 -10.74 22.38
C GLN A 148 -12.07 -9.26 22.59
N VAL A 149 -11.05 -8.45 22.34
CA VAL A 149 -11.04 -7.03 22.64
C VAL A 149 -10.85 -6.27 21.33
N GLY A 150 -11.68 -5.24 21.13
CA GLY A 150 -11.51 -4.31 20.02
C GLY A 150 -10.41 -3.30 20.36
N CYS A 151 -9.43 -3.17 19.47
CA CYS A 151 -8.43 -2.12 19.49
C CYS A 151 -8.80 -1.10 18.43
N GLY A 152 -9.05 0.14 18.86
CA GLY A 152 -9.44 1.24 17.98
C GLY A 152 -8.48 2.41 18.05
N GLN A 153 -8.55 3.26 17.05
CA GLN A 153 -7.80 4.51 17.00
C GLN A 153 -8.65 5.67 17.50
N SER A 154 -8.00 6.72 18.00
CA SER A 154 -8.69 7.98 18.25
C SER A 154 -9.20 8.57 16.93
N LYS A 155 -10.32 9.29 16.97
CA LYS A 155 -10.88 9.96 15.80
C LYS A 155 -9.87 10.91 15.13
N GLU A 156 -9.12 11.64 15.95
CA GLU A 156 -8.04 12.53 15.50
C GLU A 156 -6.96 11.79 14.69
N MET A 157 -6.59 10.58 15.10
CA MET A 157 -5.60 9.78 14.38
C MET A 157 -6.15 9.28 13.04
N ILE A 158 -7.44 8.92 12.98
CA ILE A 158 -8.11 8.53 11.73
C ILE A 158 -8.18 9.73 10.77
N GLU A 159 -8.55 10.91 11.26
CA GLU A 159 -8.60 12.14 10.47
C GLU A 159 -7.21 12.49 9.93
N SER A 160 -6.19 12.44 10.77
CA SER A 160 -4.80 12.67 10.37
C SER A 160 -4.37 11.70 9.26
N LYS A 161 -4.65 10.40 9.41
CA LYS A 161 -4.37 9.39 8.37
C LYS A 161 -5.03 9.71 7.04
N ASN A 162 -6.28 10.15 7.06
CA ASN A 162 -7.00 10.49 5.83
C ASN A 162 -6.34 11.68 5.13
N VAL A 163 -5.91 12.71 5.88
CA VAL A 163 -5.19 13.86 5.34
C VAL A 163 -3.86 13.43 4.73
N TRP A 164 -3.05 12.65 5.45
CA TRP A 164 -1.76 12.16 4.95
C TRP A 164 -1.89 11.22 3.77
N GLY A 165 -2.91 10.34 3.79
CA GLY A 165 -3.24 9.46 2.67
C GLY A 165 -3.63 10.24 1.42
N LEU A 166 -4.44 11.29 1.57
CA LEU A 166 -4.80 12.18 0.47
C LEU A 166 -3.59 12.95 -0.08
N ALA A 167 -2.75 13.49 0.80
CA ALA A 167 -1.53 14.19 0.39
C ALA A 167 -0.60 13.27 -0.41
N ALA A 168 -0.39 12.03 0.07
CA ALA A 168 0.41 11.03 -0.63
C ALA A 168 -0.19 10.67 -2.00
N ALA A 169 -1.52 10.52 -2.09
CA ALA A 169 -2.21 10.27 -3.36
C ALA A 169 -2.02 11.43 -4.37
N CYS A 170 -2.15 12.68 -3.92
CA CYS A 170 -1.91 13.85 -4.77
C CYS A 170 -0.47 13.92 -5.28
N ILE A 171 0.53 13.62 -4.44
CA ILE A 171 1.94 13.55 -4.86
C ILE A 171 2.13 12.43 -5.89
N GLY A 172 1.54 11.25 -5.67
CA GLY A 172 1.60 10.13 -6.62
C GLY A 172 0.99 10.48 -7.98
N LEU A 173 -0.14 11.18 -7.99
CA LEU A 173 -0.78 11.67 -9.23
C LEU A 173 0.10 12.72 -9.94
N LEU A 174 0.72 13.64 -9.20
CA LEU A 174 1.62 14.63 -9.76
C LEU A 174 2.85 13.98 -10.42
N ILE A 175 3.46 13.00 -9.76
CA ILE A 175 4.58 12.24 -10.30
C ILE A 175 4.16 11.49 -11.57
N SER A 176 2.98 10.86 -11.55
CA SER A 176 2.44 10.14 -12.72
C SER A 176 2.17 11.08 -13.90
N PHE A 177 1.65 12.27 -13.62
CA PHE A 177 1.38 13.29 -14.63
C PHE A 177 2.66 13.86 -15.24
N THR A 178 3.63 14.24 -14.40
CA THR A 178 4.94 14.75 -14.86
C THR A 178 5.68 13.71 -15.68
N PHE A 179 5.70 12.45 -15.23
CA PHE A 179 6.27 11.34 -15.99
C PHE A 179 5.59 11.18 -17.36
N SER A 180 4.26 11.25 -17.42
CA SER A 180 3.51 11.18 -18.68
C SER A 180 3.87 12.32 -19.64
N LEU A 181 4.02 13.56 -19.13
CA LEU A 181 4.48 14.70 -19.93
C LEU A 181 5.91 14.49 -20.43
N THR A 182 6.82 13.98 -19.60
CA THR A 182 8.20 13.69 -20.00
C THR A 182 8.25 12.65 -21.11
N ILE A 183 7.48 11.56 -21.00
CA ILE A 183 7.40 10.53 -22.05
C ILE A 183 6.83 11.11 -23.35
N GLN A 184 5.79 11.94 -23.29
CA GLN A 184 5.25 12.59 -24.48
C GLN A 184 6.24 13.58 -25.12
N TYR A 185 7.00 14.32 -24.30
CA TYR A 185 8.06 15.20 -24.78
C TYR A 185 9.14 14.40 -25.50
N LEU A 186 9.69 13.35 -24.85
CA LEU A 186 10.68 12.47 -25.47
C LEU A 186 10.17 11.88 -26.78
N TYR A 187 8.94 11.36 -26.81
CA TYR A 187 8.34 10.82 -28.04
C TYR A 187 8.21 11.86 -29.17
N ARG A 188 7.90 13.12 -28.84
CA ARG A 188 7.83 14.20 -29.83
C ARG A 188 9.22 14.62 -30.30
N THR A 189 10.19 14.73 -29.40
CA THR A 189 11.57 15.07 -29.74
C THR A 189 12.18 13.98 -30.60
N ASP A 190 12.02 12.71 -30.25
CA ASP A 190 12.46 11.57 -31.07
C ASP A 190 11.82 11.61 -32.47
N LYS A 191 10.53 11.95 -32.58
CA LYS A 191 9.88 12.14 -33.89
C LYS A 191 10.42 13.34 -34.67
N ILE A 192 10.74 14.44 -34.00
CA ILE A 192 11.34 15.61 -34.63
C ILE A 192 12.74 15.27 -35.10
N ASP A 193 13.52 14.57 -34.29
CA ASP A 193 14.88 14.13 -34.60
C ASP A 193 14.87 13.10 -35.73
N GLU A 194 13.91 12.18 -35.76
CA GLU A 194 13.68 11.26 -36.89
C GLU A 194 13.30 12.04 -38.16
N LYS A 195 12.45 13.07 -38.07
CA LYS A 195 12.08 13.91 -39.22
C LYS A 195 13.22 14.81 -39.69
N LEU A 196 14.07 15.29 -38.79
CA LEU A 196 15.27 16.05 -39.10
C LEU A 196 16.36 15.15 -39.70
N ALA A 197 16.48 13.92 -39.22
CA ALA A 197 17.33 12.89 -39.81
C ALA A 197 16.84 12.50 -41.20
N ASP A 198 15.53 12.27 -41.39
CA ASP A 198 14.91 12.07 -42.71
C ASP A 198 15.21 13.26 -43.63
N LEU A 199 15.02 14.50 -43.16
CA LEU A 199 15.30 15.72 -43.94
C LEU A 199 16.79 15.85 -44.31
N ALA A 200 17.70 15.43 -43.42
CA ALA A 200 19.14 15.43 -43.66
C ALA A 200 19.58 14.27 -44.58
N LEU A 201 18.82 13.16 -44.61
CA LEU A 201 19.05 11.98 -45.43
C LEU A 201 18.40 12.08 -46.82
N VAL A 202 17.40 12.95 -47.01
CA VAL A 202 16.93 13.35 -48.34
C VAL A 202 18.05 14.15 -49.02
N THR A 203 18.92 13.43 -49.72
CA THR A 203 19.97 14.01 -50.55
C THR A 203 19.37 14.67 -51.80
N ILE A 204 20.08 15.66 -52.36
CA ILE A 204 19.71 16.35 -53.61
C ILE A 204 19.47 15.35 -54.77
N ASP A 205 20.06 14.15 -54.71
CA ASP A 205 19.84 13.06 -55.68
C ASP A 205 18.37 12.57 -55.73
N ASP A 206 17.60 12.69 -54.64
CA ASP A 206 16.18 12.37 -54.64
C ASP A 206 15.32 13.43 -55.35
N TYR A 207 15.77 14.68 -55.39
CA TYR A 207 15.14 15.73 -56.21
C TYR A 207 15.60 15.72 -57.67
N ALA A 208 16.80 15.18 -57.94
CA ALA A 208 17.35 15.04 -59.29
C ALA A 208 16.72 13.87 -60.07
N THR A 209 16.15 12.87 -59.40
CA THR A 209 15.56 11.69 -60.07
C THR A 209 14.15 11.93 -60.64
N GLN A 210 13.43 12.99 -60.23
CA GLN A 210 12.07 13.27 -60.74
C GLN A 210 11.90 14.57 -61.52
N THR A 211 12.92 15.41 -61.67
CA THR A 211 12.83 16.59 -62.54
C THR A 211 13.41 16.28 -63.92
N ARG A 212 12.57 15.78 -64.83
CA ARG A 212 12.83 15.95 -66.28
C ARG A 212 12.87 17.45 -66.55
N LEU A 213 14.08 18.02 -66.64
CA LEU A 213 14.29 19.38 -67.12
C LEU A 213 13.50 19.57 -68.43
N PRO A 214 12.57 20.53 -68.50
CA PRO A 214 11.89 20.85 -69.75
C PRO A 214 12.95 21.21 -70.79
N LYS A 215 12.86 20.61 -71.99
CA LYS A 215 13.89 20.76 -73.03
C LYS A 215 14.26 22.22 -73.34
N GLY A 216 13.35 23.18 -73.13
CA GLY A 216 13.60 24.61 -73.32
C GLY A 216 14.64 25.21 -72.36
N LEU A 217 14.65 24.82 -71.08
CA LEU A 217 15.53 25.40 -70.05
C LEU A 217 16.99 24.96 -70.20
N TYR A 218 17.21 23.74 -70.70
CA TYR A 218 18.56 23.26 -70.99
C TYR A 218 19.16 23.94 -72.23
N GLN A 219 18.33 24.19 -73.25
CA GLN A 219 18.73 24.97 -74.42
C GLN A 219 19.07 26.42 -74.04
N GLU A 220 18.26 27.06 -73.20
CA GLU A 220 18.48 28.43 -72.71
C GLU A 220 19.77 28.55 -71.87
N TYR A 221 20.09 27.52 -71.08
CA TYR A 221 21.37 27.44 -70.36
C TYR A 221 22.58 27.33 -71.31
N LEU A 222 22.49 26.49 -72.35
CA LEU A 222 23.54 26.31 -73.34
C LEU A 222 23.74 27.56 -74.22
N ASP A 223 22.66 28.25 -74.56
CA ASP A 223 22.71 29.46 -75.38
C ASP A 223 23.29 30.65 -74.59
N ASN A 224 23.03 30.74 -73.27
CA ASN A 224 23.63 31.75 -72.39
C ASN A 224 25.12 31.52 -72.08
N ARG A 225 25.64 30.29 -72.24
CA ARG A 225 27.07 29.96 -72.01
C ARG A 225 27.88 29.72 -73.29
N ARG A 226 27.29 29.89 -74.46
CA ARG A 226 27.95 29.68 -75.77
C ARG A 226 29.14 30.62 -76.05
N GLY A 227 29.39 31.62 -75.22
CA GLY A 227 30.51 32.55 -75.33
C GLY A 227 31.65 32.36 -74.32
N GLU A 228 31.51 31.51 -73.28
CA GLU A 228 32.44 31.46 -72.15
C GLU A 228 32.94 30.06 -71.75
N LEU A 229 32.66 29.03 -72.55
CA LEU A 229 33.21 27.69 -72.33
C LEU A 229 34.56 27.55 -73.04
N THR A 230 35.62 27.99 -72.36
CA THR A 230 36.96 27.41 -72.57
C THR A 230 37.06 26.15 -71.73
N ASP A 231 37.65 25.12 -72.33
CA ASP A 231 37.30 23.71 -72.17
C ASP A 231 37.77 23.03 -70.86
N ASP A 232 37.98 23.75 -69.75
CA ASP A 232 38.62 23.13 -68.58
C ASP A 232 38.05 23.46 -67.19
N HIS A 233 37.01 24.29 -67.02
CA HIS A 233 36.42 24.51 -65.69
C HIS A 233 34.89 24.51 -65.75
N ILE A 234 34.27 23.46 -65.19
CA ILE A 234 32.88 23.50 -64.73
C ILE A 234 32.93 23.71 -63.21
N PRO A 235 32.82 24.95 -62.69
CA PRO A 235 32.69 25.14 -61.26
C PRO A 235 31.25 24.81 -60.89
N ILE A 236 31.05 23.56 -60.45
CA ILE A 236 29.79 23.05 -59.88
C ILE A 236 29.21 24.04 -58.85
N ASN A 237 30.09 24.76 -58.14
CA ASN A 237 29.75 25.74 -57.10
C ASN A 237 29.00 26.99 -57.62
N GLU A 238 29.20 27.41 -58.87
CA GLU A 238 28.51 28.60 -59.41
C GLU A 238 27.06 28.28 -59.82
N PHE A 239 26.81 27.06 -60.27
CA PHE A 239 25.46 26.58 -60.54
C PHE A 239 24.64 26.46 -59.24
N THR A 240 25.29 26.04 -58.15
CA THR A 240 24.69 25.99 -56.81
C THR A 240 24.30 27.39 -56.30
N ALA A 241 25.14 28.40 -56.55
CA ALA A 241 24.87 29.78 -56.14
C ALA A 241 23.71 30.41 -56.93
N ALA A 242 23.63 30.16 -58.24
CA ALA A 242 22.56 30.68 -59.09
C ALA A 242 21.18 30.07 -58.74
N MET A 243 21.11 28.76 -58.48
CA MET A 243 19.88 28.11 -58.05
C MET A 243 19.43 28.54 -56.64
N GLY A 244 20.37 28.71 -55.71
CA GLY A 244 20.06 29.20 -54.36
C GLY A 244 19.48 30.62 -54.34
N ALA A 245 19.90 31.47 -55.28
CA ALA A 245 19.36 32.83 -55.42
C ALA A 245 17.94 32.84 -56.00
N ALA A 246 17.62 31.96 -56.94
CA ALA A 246 16.29 31.86 -57.56
C ALA A 246 15.22 31.33 -56.59
N ILE A 247 15.58 30.40 -55.70
CA ILE A 247 14.66 29.84 -54.70
C ILE A 247 14.33 30.85 -53.58
N LYS A 248 15.22 31.80 -53.29
CA LYS A 248 14.98 32.85 -52.27
C LYS A 248 13.99 33.94 -52.71
N GLN A 249 13.55 33.94 -53.97
CA GLN A 249 12.61 34.94 -54.51
C GLN A 249 11.17 34.41 -54.70
N GLN A 250 10.90 33.16 -54.28
CA GLN A 250 9.54 32.61 -54.09
C GLN A 250 9.20 32.54 -52.61
#